data_AF-A0A485CVX2-F1
#
_entry.id   AF-A0A485CVX2-F1
#
_cell.length_a   1.000
_cell.length_b   1.000
_cell.length_c   1.000
_cell.angle_alpha   90.00
_cell.angle_beta   90.00
_cell.angle_gamma   90.00
#
_symmetry.space_group_name_H-M   'P 1'
#
loop_
_entity.id
_entity.type
_entity.pdbx_description
1 polymer ?
#
loop_
_entity_poly.entity_id
_entity_poly.type
_entity_poly.pdbx_seq_one_letter_code
_entity_poly.pdbx_strand_id
1 'polypeptide(L)'
;MGTNSFMTLKERFGGLYKPSPGVIYPTLTWLYDRNYAVIDLEKGGRKRYSITEEGRAWLTANQAVMDMLKSRVAPQANRESPAVLVEAMDHLKRALSLRLKYEPLPAGMVVSLAQAIHLAAERIEHLLTTPAPAEGVHTSIACISTPNASRFMRRLCSHFQHRTPVVSDEHSGQFRLSIGEVRLDVQDNLLQVTLSATETDDLAEMETIVERHLAEAAVRETLDIRWQRT
;
A
#
# COMPACT_ATOMS: atom_id res chain seq x y z
N MET A 1 -33.00 20.13 14.75
CA MET A 1 -32.28 18.88 15.13
C MET A 1 -30.95 18.88 14.41
N GLY A 2 -29.86 19.09 15.16
CA GLY A 2 -28.51 19.26 14.61
C GLY A 2 -27.89 17.91 14.24
N THR A 3 -27.81 17.62 12.96
CA THR A 3 -27.08 16.47 12.42
C THR A 3 -25.59 16.79 12.46
N ASN A 4 -24.83 16.01 13.24
CA ASN A 4 -23.36 16.09 13.30
C ASN A 4 -22.76 15.86 11.92
N SER A 5 -22.23 16.90 11.28
CA SER A 5 -21.68 16.87 9.91
C SER A 5 -20.58 15.81 9.70
N PHE A 6 -19.84 15.45 10.76
CA PHE A 6 -18.84 14.37 10.73
C PHE A 6 -19.45 12.98 10.59
N MET A 7 -20.62 12.75 11.18
CA MET A 7 -21.34 11.47 11.11
C MET A 7 -21.89 11.27 9.69
N THR A 8 -22.44 12.33 9.10
CA THR A 8 -22.99 12.32 7.73
C THR A 8 -21.91 12.16 6.67
N LEU A 9 -20.71 12.71 6.89
CA LEU A 9 -19.56 12.50 6.01
C LEU A 9 -19.08 11.04 6.10
N LYS A 10 -18.95 10.49 7.31
CA LYS A 10 -18.61 9.08 7.53
C LYS A 10 -19.62 8.13 6.84
N GLU A 11 -20.91 8.42 6.94
CA GLU A 11 -21.97 7.64 6.29
C GLU A 11 -21.93 7.74 4.76
N ARG A 12 -21.70 8.94 4.19
CA ARG A 12 -21.57 9.13 2.74
C ARG A 12 -20.33 8.45 2.14
N PHE A 13 -19.28 8.26 2.92
CA PHE A 13 -18.09 7.50 2.53
C PHE A 13 -18.12 6.04 3.02
N GLY A 14 -19.31 5.47 3.26
CA GLY A 14 -19.49 4.04 3.53
C GLY A 14 -18.88 3.55 4.85
N GLY A 15 -18.62 4.45 5.81
CA GLY A 15 -17.99 4.10 7.08
C GLY A 15 -16.48 3.86 7.02
N LEU A 16 -15.89 3.81 5.83
CA LEU A 16 -14.49 3.43 5.57
C LEU A 16 -13.50 4.58 5.71
N TYR A 17 -13.98 5.83 5.67
CA TYR A 17 -13.15 7.02 5.81
C TYR A 17 -13.54 7.84 7.04
N LYS A 18 -12.60 7.97 7.99
CA LYS A 18 -12.68 8.90 9.11
C LYS A 18 -11.63 10.00 8.89
N PRO A 19 -12.02 11.18 8.38
CA PRO A 19 -11.05 12.18 7.99
C PRO A 19 -10.26 12.69 9.20
N SER A 20 -8.96 12.90 9.00
CA SER A 20 -8.12 13.49 10.04
C SER A 20 -8.40 15.00 10.17
N PRO A 21 -8.34 15.55 11.39
CA PRO A 21 -8.41 16.99 11.63
C PRO A 21 -7.46 17.81 10.74
N GLY A 22 -6.26 17.28 10.47
CA GLY A 22 -5.21 17.94 9.68
C GLY A 22 -5.53 18.11 8.20
N VAL A 23 -6.54 17.42 7.66
CA VAL A 23 -6.98 17.58 6.26
C VAL A 23 -8.27 18.41 6.18
N ILE A 24 -9.16 18.25 7.16
CA ILE A 24 -10.47 18.93 7.17
C ILE A 24 -10.34 20.41 7.52
N TYR A 25 -9.60 20.74 8.58
CA TYR A 25 -9.53 22.13 9.04
C TYR A 25 -8.82 23.06 8.05
N PRO A 26 -7.68 22.70 7.42
CA PRO A 26 -7.08 23.54 6.39
C PRO A 26 -7.98 23.75 5.18
N THR A 27 -8.72 22.73 4.76
CA THR A 27 -9.67 22.83 3.65
C THR A 27 -10.85 23.74 4.01
N LEU A 28 -11.41 23.61 5.22
CA LEU A 28 -12.48 24.49 5.70
C LEU A 28 -12.03 25.94 5.88
N THR A 29 -10.79 26.16 6.35
CA THR A 29 -10.19 27.50 6.40
C THR A 29 -10.05 28.08 4.99
N TRP A 30 -9.51 27.31 4.04
CA TRP A 30 -9.37 27.75 2.65
C TRP A 30 -10.72 28.09 1.99
N LEU A 31 -11.76 27.30 2.26
CA LEU A 31 -13.11 27.57 1.75
C LEU A 31 -13.71 28.84 2.36
N TYR A 32 -13.44 29.11 3.63
CA TYR A 32 -13.83 30.34 4.31
C TYR A 32 -13.08 31.56 3.76
N ASP A 33 -11.76 31.45 3.59
CA ASP A 33 -10.91 32.52 3.07
C ASP A 33 -11.30 32.92 1.62
N ARG A 34 -11.86 31.97 0.87
CA ARG A 34 -12.38 32.17 -0.50
C ARG A 34 -13.85 32.55 -0.56
N ASN A 35 -14.46 32.84 0.58
CA ASN A 35 -15.86 33.22 0.68
C ASN A 35 -16.84 32.16 0.15
N TYR A 36 -16.40 30.91 -0.01
CA TYR A 36 -17.23 29.77 -0.43
C TYR A 36 -17.95 29.10 0.74
N ALA A 37 -17.47 29.32 1.97
CA ALA A 37 -18.11 28.89 3.20
C ALA A 37 -18.12 30.02 4.24
N VAL A 38 -19.13 30.04 5.10
CA VAL A 38 -19.23 30.94 6.27
C VAL A 38 -19.19 30.13 7.55
N ILE A 39 -18.75 30.76 8.64
CA ILE A 39 -18.65 30.17 9.97
C ILE A 39 -19.73 30.77 10.86
N ASP A 40 -20.67 29.92 11.30
CA ASP A 40 -21.62 30.24 12.35
C ASP A 40 -21.10 29.72 13.69
N LEU A 41 -21.04 30.58 14.69
CA LEU A 41 -20.71 30.19 16.06
C LEU A 41 -22.00 29.78 16.79
N GLU A 42 -22.16 28.49 17.07
CA GLU A 42 -23.27 28.04 17.90
C GLU A 42 -23.04 28.35 19.39
N LYS A 43 -24.15 28.47 20.13
CA LYS A 43 -24.12 28.51 21.60
C LYS A 43 -23.43 27.25 22.11
N GLY A 44 -22.24 27.41 22.68
CA GLY A 44 -21.37 26.30 23.11
C GLY A 44 -19.99 26.27 22.42
N GLY A 45 -19.65 27.25 21.59
CA GLY A 45 -18.29 27.42 21.05
C GLY A 45 -17.93 26.47 19.89
N ARG A 46 -18.89 25.72 19.37
CA ARG A 46 -18.71 24.87 18.18
C ARG A 46 -18.88 25.71 16.91
N LYS A 47 -17.88 25.66 16.03
CA LYS A 47 -17.91 26.27 14.69
C LYS A 47 -18.72 25.40 13.74
N ARG A 48 -19.78 25.95 13.15
CA ARG A 48 -20.55 25.34 12.06
C ARG A 48 -20.17 26.02 10.75
N TYR A 49 -19.85 25.24 9.73
CA TYR A 49 -19.58 25.77 8.39
C TYR A 49 -20.80 25.58 7.50
N SER A 50 -21.18 26.62 6.77
CA SER A 50 -22.29 26.60 5.81
C SER A 50 -21.82 27.16 4.46
N ILE A 51 -22.24 26.56 3.34
CA ILE A 51 -21.85 27.03 2.00
C ILE A 51 -22.53 28.37 1.68
N THR A 52 -21.79 29.28 1.04
CA THR A 52 -22.32 30.56 0.54
C THR A 52 -22.98 30.42 -0.82
N GLU A 53 -23.67 31.46 -1.28
CA GLU A 53 -24.19 31.52 -2.65
C GLU A 53 -23.06 31.47 -3.70
N GLU A 54 -21.94 32.12 -3.41
CA GLU A 54 -20.73 32.10 -4.25
C GLU A 54 -20.14 30.69 -4.34
N GLY A 55 -20.07 29.97 -3.21
CA GLY A 55 -19.64 28.58 -3.17
C GLY A 55 -20.57 27.65 -3.96
N ARG A 56 -21.89 27.90 -3.93
CA ARG A 56 -22.87 27.15 -4.75
C ARG A 56 -22.67 27.41 -6.24
N ALA A 57 -22.53 28.67 -6.65
CA ALA A 57 -22.27 29.05 -8.03
C ALA A 57 -20.96 28.43 -8.56
N TRP A 58 -19.91 28.42 -7.73
CA TRP A 58 -18.64 27.79 -8.07
C TRP A 58 -18.78 26.27 -8.26
N LEU A 59 -19.52 25.57 -7.39
CA LEU A 59 -19.79 24.15 -7.55
C LEU A 59 -20.55 23.84 -8.84
N THR A 60 -21.55 24.66 -9.18
CA THR A 60 -22.31 24.52 -10.43
C THR A 60 -21.44 24.74 -11.66
N ALA A 61 -20.57 25.76 -11.64
CA ALA A 61 -19.64 26.03 -12.74
C ALA A 61 -18.60 24.91 -12.91
N ASN A 62 -18.26 24.20 -11.83
CA ASN A 62 -17.28 23.11 -11.83
C ASN A 62 -17.93 21.73 -11.82
N GLN A 63 -19.21 21.63 -12.16
CA GLN A 63 -19.99 20.38 -12.06
C GLN A 63 -19.37 19.22 -12.86
N ALA A 64 -18.86 19.48 -14.06
CA ALA A 64 -18.22 18.45 -14.89
C ALA A 64 -16.95 17.88 -14.25
N VAL A 65 -16.15 18.72 -13.59
CA VAL A 65 -14.96 18.29 -12.82
C VAL A 65 -15.39 17.52 -11.58
N MET A 66 -16.45 17.97 -10.90
CA MET A 66 -17.02 17.25 -9.76
C MET A 66 -17.52 15.86 -10.15
N ASP A 67 -18.15 15.73 -11.30
CA ASP A 67 -18.70 14.45 -11.76
C ASP A 67 -17.58 13.51 -12.25
N MET A 68 -16.50 14.04 -12.86
CA MET A 68 -15.29 13.26 -13.14
C MET A 68 -14.59 12.79 -11.85
N LEU A 69 -14.46 13.65 -10.84
CA LEU A 69 -13.86 13.26 -9.56
C LEU A 69 -14.72 12.24 -8.83
N LYS A 70 -16.05 12.41 -8.86
CA LYS A 70 -17.00 11.44 -8.32
C LYS A 70 -16.99 10.13 -9.09
N SER A 71 -16.74 10.09 -10.40
CA SER A 71 -16.65 8.82 -11.13
C SER A 71 -15.37 8.05 -10.81
N ARG A 72 -14.29 8.75 -10.44
CA ARG A 72 -13.05 8.14 -9.90
C ARG A 72 -13.18 7.65 -8.46
N VAL A 73 -14.05 8.31 -7.67
CA VAL A 73 -14.33 7.99 -6.25
C VAL A 73 -15.61 7.16 -6.09
N ALA A 74 -16.36 6.94 -7.16
CA ALA A 74 -17.54 6.09 -7.16
C ALA A 74 -17.04 4.69 -6.80
N PRO A 75 -17.55 4.11 -5.70
CA PRO A 75 -17.12 2.79 -5.31
C PRO A 75 -17.46 1.86 -6.47
N GLN A 76 -16.46 1.15 -6.99
CA GLN A 76 -16.75 -0.19 -7.46
C GLN A 76 -17.45 -0.87 -6.28
N ALA A 77 -18.74 -1.13 -6.47
CA ALA A 77 -19.64 -1.57 -5.43
C ALA A 77 -19.03 -2.73 -4.64
N ASN A 78 -18.88 -2.51 -3.34
CA ASN A 78 -19.09 -3.53 -2.32
C ASN A 78 -18.23 -4.80 -2.43
N ARG A 79 -16.90 -4.67 -2.38
CA ARG A 79 -16.13 -5.66 -1.61
C ARG A 79 -16.06 -5.10 -0.19
N GLU A 80 -16.89 -5.63 0.71
CA GLU A 80 -16.65 -5.45 2.14
C GLU A 80 -15.16 -5.70 2.37
N SER A 81 -14.44 -4.71 2.91
CA SER A 81 -13.08 -4.96 3.36
C SER A 81 -13.20 -6.13 4.34
N PRO A 82 -12.55 -7.28 4.07
CA PRO A 82 -12.77 -8.50 4.86
C PRO A 82 -12.75 -8.18 6.35
N ALA A 83 -13.70 -8.69 7.14
CA ALA A 83 -13.86 -8.35 8.56
C ALA A 83 -12.53 -8.40 9.34
N VAL A 84 -11.67 -9.36 8.97
CA VAL A 84 -10.30 -9.52 9.49
C VAL A 84 -9.43 -8.27 9.32
N LEU A 85 -9.49 -7.58 8.16
CA LEU A 85 -8.72 -6.34 7.93
C LEU A 85 -9.24 -5.19 8.77
N VAL A 86 -10.56 -5.10 8.95
CA VAL A 86 -11.18 -4.09 9.81
C VAL A 86 -10.77 -4.29 11.27
N GLU A 87 -10.82 -5.53 11.75
CA GLU A 87 -10.37 -5.91 13.10
C GLU A 87 -8.89 -5.62 13.34
N ALA A 88 -8.03 -5.96 12.38
CA ALA A 88 -6.59 -5.68 12.46
C ALA A 88 -6.31 -4.17 12.57
N MET A 89 -7.03 -3.36 11.80
CA MET A 89 -6.86 -1.91 11.82
C MET A 89 -7.42 -1.27 13.10
N ASP A 90 -8.51 -1.80 13.64
CA ASP A 90 -9.02 -1.38 14.94
C ASP A 90 -8.08 -1.76 16.08
N HIS A 91 -7.41 -2.91 16.00
CA HIS A 91 -6.37 -3.27 16.94
C HIS A 91 -5.21 -2.27 16.93
N LEU A 92 -4.69 -1.92 15.75
CA LEU A 92 -3.62 -0.92 15.61
C LEU A 92 -4.01 0.43 16.22
N LYS A 93 -5.22 0.92 15.90
CA LYS A 93 -5.75 2.18 16.45
C LYS A 93 -5.87 2.14 17.97
N ARG A 94 -6.33 1.03 18.54
CA ARG A 94 -6.40 0.85 20.00
C ARG A 94 -5.02 0.89 20.64
N ALA A 95 -4.05 0.15 20.08
CA ALA A 95 -2.68 0.13 20.59
C ALA A 95 -2.05 1.52 20.63
N LEU A 96 -2.24 2.33 19.59
CA LEU A 96 -1.77 3.73 19.55
C LEU A 96 -2.53 4.64 20.53
N SER A 97 -3.84 4.44 20.66
CA SER A 97 -4.70 5.27 21.52
C SER A 97 -4.49 5.04 23.02
N LEU A 98 -4.03 3.84 23.42
CA LEU A 98 -3.85 3.47 24.82
C LEU A 98 -2.74 4.26 25.53
N ARG A 99 -1.78 4.81 24.77
CA ARG A 99 -0.61 5.51 25.34
C ARG A 99 -0.63 7.03 25.14
N LEU A 100 -1.35 7.51 24.13
CA LEU A 100 -1.51 8.95 23.85
C LEU A 100 -2.41 9.70 24.86
N LYS A 101 -3.08 8.97 25.77
CA LYS A 101 -4.00 9.55 26.77
C LYS A 101 -3.34 10.00 28.07
N TYR A 102 -2.09 9.60 28.34
CA TYR A 102 -1.50 9.75 29.66
C TYR A 102 -0.15 10.49 29.70
N GLU A 103 0.61 10.55 28.60
CA GLU A 103 1.89 11.30 28.55
C GLU A 103 2.36 11.55 27.11
N PRO A 104 3.04 12.68 26.81
CA PRO A 104 3.70 12.88 25.52
C PRO A 104 4.78 11.81 25.29
N LEU A 105 4.72 11.16 24.13
CA LEU A 105 5.67 10.10 23.77
C LEU A 105 7.07 10.72 23.54
N PRO A 106 8.15 10.04 23.98
CA PRO A 106 9.51 10.43 23.62
C PRO A 106 9.67 10.51 22.09
N ALA A 107 10.38 11.51 21.58
CA ALA A 107 10.55 11.72 20.14
C ALA A 107 11.10 10.47 19.41
N GLY A 108 12.05 9.76 20.02
CA GLY A 108 12.57 8.50 19.48
C GLY A 108 11.50 7.41 19.34
N MET A 109 10.57 7.32 20.30
CA MET A 109 9.47 6.35 20.24
C MET A 109 8.45 6.71 19.15
N VAL A 110 8.18 8.00 18.93
CA VAL A 110 7.33 8.46 17.82
C VAL A 110 7.94 8.09 16.48
N VAL A 111 9.25 8.28 16.31
CA VAL A 111 9.97 7.90 15.09
C VAL A 111 9.89 6.39 14.87
N SER A 112 10.14 5.57 15.89
CA SER A 112 10.05 4.11 15.78
C SER A 112 8.64 3.62 15.45
N LEU A 113 7.59 4.23 16.04
CA LEU A 113 6.20 3.90 15.72
C LEU A 113 5.84 4.27 14.27
N ALA A 114 6.26 5.44 13.81
CA ALA A 114 6.05 5.86 12.42
C ALA A 114 6.75 4.90 11.45
N GLN A 115 8.00 4.53 11.72
CA GLN A 115 8.75 3.55 10.91
C GLN A 115 8.02 2.20 10.83
N ALA A 116 7.53 1.67 11.94
CA ALA A 116 6.79 0.42 11.95
C ALA A 116 5.50 0.48 11.09
N ILE A 117 4.81 1.62 11.10
CA ILE A 117 3.61 1.84 10.27
C ILE A 117 3.99 1.93 8.78
N HIS A 118 5.07 2.65 8.45
CA HIS A 118 5.56 2.75 7.06
C HIS A 118 5.96 1.38 6.50
N LEU A 119 6.73 0.59 7.24
CA LEU A 119 7.11 -0.78 6.85
C LEU A 119 5.88 -1.68 6.62
N ALA A 120 4.86 -1.55 7.47
CA ALA A 120 3.61 -2.29 7.29
C ALA A 120 2.86 -1.84 6.03
N ALA A 121 2.85 -0.53 5.73
CA ALA A 121 2.22 0.02 4.54
C ALA A 121 2.94 -0.43 3.25
N GLU A 122 4.27 -0.33 3.20
CA GLU A 122 5.08 -0.80 2.07
C GLU A 122 4.82 -2.28 1.77
N ARG A 123 4.72 -3.11 2.81
CA ARG A 123 4.40 -4.54 2.64
C ARG A 123 3.00 -4.78 2.08
N ILE A 124 2.01 -3.98 2.48
CA ILE A 124 0.65 -4.05 1.92
C ILE A 124 0.67 -3.59 0.46
N GLU A 125 1.35 -2.50 0.15
CA GLU A 125 1.50 -1.98 -1.21
C GLU A 125 2.15 -3.02 -2.12
N HIS A 126 3.20 -3.69 -1.66
CA HIS A 126 3.81 -4.79 -2.40
C HIS A 126 2.81 -5.93 -2.69
N LEU A 127 2.04 -6.36 -1.69
CA LEU A 127 1.01 -7.40 -1.87
C LEU A 127 -0.10 -7.00 -2.84
N LEU A 128 -0.51 -5.73 -2.82
CA LEU A 128 -1.58 -5.22 -3.68
C LEU A 128 -1.11 -4.93 -5.12
N THR A 129 0.18 -4.68 -5.31
CA THR A 129 0.80 -4.44 -6.62
C THR A 129 1.33 -5.74 -7.24
N THR A 130 1.34 -6.85 -6.46
CA THR A 130 1.62 -8.19 -6.96
C THR A 130 0.48 -8.61 -7.92
N PRO A 131 0.72 -8.73 -9.24
CA PRO A 131 -0.31 -9.22 -10.14
C PRO A 131 -0.68 -10.65 -9.74
N ALA A 132 -1.98 -10.91 -9.59
CA ALA A 132 -2.48 -12.27 -9.47
C ALA A 132 -1.98 -13.08 -10.68
N PRO A 133 -1.48 -14.32 -10.48
CA PRO A 133 -1.11 -15.16 -11.61
C PRO A 133 -2.33 -15.28 -12.51
N ALA A 134 -2.18 -14.94 -13.80
CA ALA A 134 -3.25 -15.09 -14.76
C ALA A 134 -3.70 -16.57 -14.74
N GLU A 135 -5.01 -16.83 -14.84
CA GLU A 135 -5.52 -18.20 -14.91
C GLU A 135 -4.78 -18.97 -16.02
N GLY A 136 -4.16 -20.11 -15.67
CA GLY A 136 -3.30 -20.90 -16.56
C GLY A 136 -1.80 -20.63 -16.45
N VAL A 137 -1.34 -19.83 -15.49
CA VAL A 137 0.09 -19.62 -15.21
C VAL A 137 0.54 -20.54 -14.07
N HIS A 138 1.51 -21.41 -14.36
CA HIS A 138 2.18 -22.22 -13.36
C HIS A 138 3.15 -21.36 -12.55
N THR A 139 3.10 -21.50 -11.23
CA THR A 139 3.95 -20.73 -10.33
C THR A 139 4.87 -21.65 -9.54
N SER A 140 6.13 -21.25 -9.35
CA SER A 140 7.08 -21.94 -8.47
C SER A 140 7.71 -20.94 -7.52
N ILE A 141 7.75 -21.27 -6.23
CA ILE A 141 8.23 -20.37 -5.18
C ILE A 141 9.36 -21.06 -4.42
N ALA A 142 10.48 -20.36 -4.22
CA ALA A 142 11.55 -20.78 -3.33
C ALA A 142 11.79 -19.73 -2.25
N CYS A 143 11.87 -20.18 -1.00
CA CYS A 143 12.16 -19.35 0.17
C CYS A 143 13.55 -19.70 0.71
N ILE A 144 14.50 -18.78 0.56
CA ILE A 144 15.93 -19.01 0.84
C ILE A 144 16.34 -18.19 2.06
N SER A 145 16.66 -18.86 3.16
CA SER A 145 17.15 -18.20 4.38
C SER A 145 18.64 -17.90 4.26
N THR A 146 19.00 -16.63 4.16
CA THR A 146 20.39 -16.15 4.09
C THR A 146 20.52 -14.72 4.61
N PRO A 147 21.55 -14.41 5.42
CA PRO A 147 21.82 -13.03 5.84
C PRO A 147 22.22 -12.10 4.68
N ASN A 148 22.48 -12.66 3.49
CA ASN A 148 22.89 -11.94 2.29
C ASN A 148 21.75 -11.73 1.28
N ALA A 149 20.48 -11.87 1.69
CA ALA A 149 19.31 -11.86 0.81
C ALA A 149 19.28 -10.64 -0.14
N SER A 150 19.42 -9.41 0.39
CA SER A 150 19.43 -8.18 -0.42
C SER A 150 20.58 -8.14 -1.42
N ARG A 151 21.74 -8.72 -1.07
CA ARG A 151 22.91 -8.78 -1.96
C ARG A 151 22.66 -9.73 -3.12
N PHE A 152 22.06 -10.90 -2.87
CA PHE A 152 21.70 -11.85 -3.92
C PHE A 152 20.66 -11.27 -4.87
N MET A 153 19.60 -10.64 -4.33
CA MET A 153 18.60 -9.94 -5.14
C MET A 153 19.23 -8.90 -6.05
N ARG A 154 20.01 -7.96 -5.50
CA ARG A 154 20.68 -6.90 -6.28
C ARG A 154 21.60 -7.46 -7.36
N ARG A 155 22.32 -8.56 -7.06
CA ARG A 155 23.21 -9.20 -8.03
C ARG A 155 22.45 -9.87 -9.17
N LEU A 156 21.34 -10.55 -8.88
CA LEU A 156 20.46 -11.11 -9.91
C LEU A 156 19.88 -10.01 -10.79
N CYS A 157 19.28 -8.97 -10.19
CA CYS A 157 18.74 -7.82 -10.91
C CYS A 157 19.80 -7.18 -11.83
N SER A 158 20.99 -6.88 -11.29
CA SER A 158 22.08 -6.29 -12.08
C SER A 158 22.58 -7.21 -13.21
N HIS A 159 22.64 -8.52 -12.97
CA HIS A 159 23.05 -9.49 -14.00
C HIS A 159 22.09 -9.49 -15.19
N PHE A 160 20.78 -9.49 -14.92
CA PHE A 160 19.76 -9.56 -15.97
C PHE A 160 19.43 -8.22 -16.62
N GLN A 161 19.81 -7.09 -16.00
CA GLN A 161 19.56 -5.74 -16.52
C GLN A 161 20.17 -5.51 -17.92
N HIS A 162 21.23 -6.24 -18.26
CA HIS A 162 21.85 -6.17 -19.60
C HIS A 162 21.07 -6.93 -20.68
N ARG A 163 20.15 -7.83 -20.31
CA ARG A 163 19.40 -8.67 -21.25
C ARG A 163 17.91 -8.35 -21.28
N THR A 164 17.36 -7.80 -20.21
CA THR A 164 15.93 -7.51 -20.07
C THR A 164 15.71 -6.29 -19.19
N PRO A 165 14.61 -5.53 -19.39
CA PRO A 165 14.21 -4.50 -18.43
C PRO A 165 14.01 -5.11 -17.03
N VAL A 166 14.70 -4.53 -16.05
CA VAL A 166 14.58 -4.92 -14.64
C VAL A 166 14.00 -3.73 -13.89
N VAL A 167 12.94 -3.98 -13.13
CA VAL A 167 12.38 -3.04 -12.15
C VAL A 167 12.81 -3.54 -10.78
N SER A 168 13.53 -2.73 -10.01
CA SER A 168 13.98 -3.11 -8.68
C SER A 168 14.01 -1.93 -7.74
N ASP A 169 13.72 -2.16 -6.47
CA ASP A 169 13.91 -1.24 -5.36
C ASP A 169 14.88 -1.84 -4.31
N GLU A 170 14.82 -1.38 -3.06
CA GLU A 170 15.69 -1.87 -1.98
C GLU A 170 15.35 -3.30 -1.51
N HIS A 171 14.08 -3.71 -1.64
CA HIS A 171 13.53 -4.95 -1.09
C HIS A 171 12.90 -5.87 -2.14
N SER A 172 12.66 -5.38 -3.35
CA SER A 172 12.02 -6.13 -4.42
C SER A 172 12.76 -6.01 -5.75
N GLY A 173 12.62 -7.03 -6.59
CA GLY A 173 13.15 -7.05 -7.95
C GLY A 173 12.25 -7.87 -8.87
N GLN A 174 11.98 -7.35 -10.05
CA GLN A 174 11.17 -8.02 -11.07
C GLN A 174 11.81 -7.88 -12.45
N PHE A 175 11.83 -8.98 -13.19
CA PHE A 175 12.28 -9.00 -14.58
C PHE A 175 11.66 -10.16 -15.34
N ARG A 176 11.70 -10.08 -16.67
CA ARG A 176 11.14 -11.10 -17.56
C ARG A 176 12.24 -11.84 -18.30
N LEU A 177 12.19 -13.17 -18.26
CA LEU A 177 12.94 -14.08 -19.12
C LEU A 177 12.11 -14.39 -20.38
N SER A 178 12.72 -14.98 -21.40
CA SER A 178 12.00 -15.40 -22.62
C SER A 178 10.88 -16.40 -22.36
N ILE A 179 10.98 -17.15 -21.26
CA ILE A 179 10.13 -18.28 -20.89
C ILE A 179 9.25 -18.01 -19.65
N GLY A 180 9.29 -16.80 -19.08
CA GLY A 180 8.44 -16.46 -17.94
C GLY A 180 8.92 -15.24 -17.15
N GLU A 181 8.26 -14.97 -16.04
CA GLU A 181 8.59 -13.85 -15.15
C GLU A 181 9.24 -14.31 -13.85
N VAL A 182 10.20 -13.51 -13.40
CA VAL A 182 10.89 -13.71 -12.13
C VAL A 182 10.61 -12.52 -11.23
N ARG A 183 10.18 -12.82 -10.01
CA ARG A 183 10.05 -11.87 -8.91
C ARG A 183 10.92 -12.29 -7.75
N LEU A 184 11.55 -11.31 -7.13
CA LEU A 184 12.45 -11.44 -6.00
C LEU A 184 11.94 -10.51 -4.90
N ASP A 185 11.84 -11.05 -3.70
CA ASP A 185 11.37 -10.34 -2.52
C ASP A 185 12.32 -10.61 -1.37
N VAL A 186 12.74 -9.56 -0.68
CA VAL A 186 13.67 -9.66 0.44
C VAL A 186 13.02 -9.14 1.71
N GLN A 187 13.02 -9.99 2.73
CA GLN A 187 12.57 -9.64 4.08
C GLN A 187 13.60 -10.12 5.09
N ASP A 188 14.28 -9.17 5.74
CA ASP A 188 15.37 -9.45 6.68
C ASP A 188 16.42 -10.41 6.07
N ASN A 189 16.42 -11.67 6.51
CA ASN A 189 17.32 -12.74 6.09
C ASN A 189 16.63 -13.77 5.17
N LEU A 190 15.52 -13.41 4.53
CA LEU A 190 14.77 -14.29 3.65
C LEU A 190 14.74 -13.67 2.25
N LEU A 191 15.24 -14.42 1.27
CA LEU A 191 15.02 -14.15 -0.15
C LEU A 191 13.92 -15.10 -0.64
N GLN A 192 12.77 -14.54 -1.00
CA GLN A 192 11.73 -15.26 -1.71
C GLN A 192 11.91 -15.04 -3.21
N VAL A 193 11.93 -16.13 -3.96
CA VAL A 193 11.94 -16.11 -5.42
C VAL A 193 10.63 -16.71 -5.91
N THR A 194 9.93 -15.98 -6.77
CA THR A 194 8.69 -16.43 -7.40
C THR A 194 8.89 -16.45 -8.91
N LEU A 195 8.71 -17.62 -9.50
CA LEU A 195 8.76 -17.86 -10.93
C LEU A 195 7.34 -18.10 -11.42
N SER A 196 7.01 -17.54 -12.58
CA SER A 196 5.72 -17.76 -13.22
C SER A 196 5.89 -17.95 -14.72
N ALA A 197 5.35 -19.06 -15.23
CA ALA A 197 5.42 -19.44 -16.65
C ALA A 197 4.08 -20.04 -17.09
N THR A 198 3.79 -20.02 -18.40
CA THR A 198 2.56 -20.63 -18.95
C THR A 198 2.68 -22.14 -19.11
N GLU A 199 3.90 -22.67 -19.23
CA GLU A 199 4.17 -24.10 -19.39
C GLU A 199 4.97 -24.65 -18.20
N THR A 200 4.76 -25.92 -17.82
CA THR A 200 5.49 -26.54 -16.70
C THR A 200 6.96 -26.79 -16.99
N ASP A 201 7.30 -27.02 -18.27
CA ASP A 201 8.67 -27.27 -18.71
C ASP A 201 9.50 -25.98 -18.64
N ASP A 202 8.92 -24.86 -19.08
CA ASP A 202 9.49 -23.52 -18.93
C ASP A 202 9.75 -23.19 -17.46
N LEU A 203 8.82 -23.54 -16.57
CA LEU A 203 8.98 -23.34 -15.13
C LEU A 203 10.19 -24.12 -14.57
N ALA A 204 10.36 -25.39 -14.97
CA ALA A 204 11.50 -26.21 -14.56
C ALA A 204 12.84 -25.68 -15.11
N GLU A 205 12.84 -25.16 -16.35
CA GLU A 205 14.01 -24.50 -16.91
C GLU A 205 14.35 -23.21 -16.14
N MET A 206 13.34 -22.41 -15.77
CA MET A 206 13.53 -21.21 -14.95
C MET A 206 14.09 -21.54 -13.55
N GLU A 207 13.58 -22.58 -12.89
CA GLU A 207 14.12 -23.08 -11.62
C GLU A 207 15.63 -23.34 -11.74
N THR A 208 16.02 -24.09 -12.79
CA THR A 208 17.43 -24.42 -13.08
C THR A 208 18.28 -23.18 -13.38
N ILE A 209 17.77 -22.24 -14.17
CA ILE A 209 18.46 -21.00 -14.50
C ILE A 209 18.73 -20.21 -13.23
N VAL A 210 17.72 -19.99 -12.39
CA VAL A 210 17.86 -19.19 -11.18
C VAL A 210 18.78 -19.87 -10.16
N GLU A 211 18.65 -21.18 -9.95
CA GLU A 211 19.54 -21.95 -9.09
C GLU A 211 21.00 -21.79 -9.50
N ARG A 212 21.30 -21.91 -10.79
CA ARG A 212 22.66 -21.72 -11.30
C ARG A 212 23.21 -20.33 -11.02
N HIS A 213 22.43 -19.27 -11.26
CA HIS A 213 22.88 -17.90 -11.00
C HIS A 213 23.05 -17.62 -9.50
N LEU A 214 22.19 -18.20 -8.66
CA LEU A 214 22.32 -18.12 -7.20
C LEU A 214 23.57 -18.88 -6.71
N ALA A 215 23.82 -20.08 -7.21
CA ALA A 215 25.01 -20.87 -6.89
C ALA A 215 26.30 -20.14 -7.31
N GLU A 216 26.34 -19.58 -8.52
CA GLU A 216 27.45 -18.75 -9.00
C GLU A 216 27.64 -17.47 -8.16
N ALA A 217 26.54 -16.91 -7.63
CA ALA A 217 26.60 -15.76 -6.74
C ALA A 217 27.06 -16.11 -5.32
N ALA A 218 26.80 -17.34 -4.87
CA ALA A 218 26.99 -17.86 -3.52
C ALA A 218 28.34 -18.57 -3.32
N VAL A 219 29.41 -18.08 -3.95
CA VAL A 219 30.77 -18.65 -3.91
C VAL A 219 31.30 -18.95 -2.48
N ARG A 220 30.76 -18.29 -1.44
CA ARG A 220 31.19 -18.43 -0.04
C ARG A 220 30.11 -18.96 0.91
N GLU A 221 28.96 -19.40 0.40
CA GLU A 221 27.81 -19.80 1.21
C GLU A 221 26.99 -20.86 0.46
N THR A 222 26.52 -21.89 1.16
CA THR A 222 25.59 -22.86 0.56
C THR A 222 24.16 -22.42 0.81
N LEU A 223 23.37 -22.26 -0.25
CA LEU A 223 21.95 -21.91 -0.16
C LEU A 223 21.11 -23.20 -0.19
N ASP A 224 20.20 -23.37 0.78
CA ASP A 224 19.14 -24.39 0.72
C ASP A 224 17.98 -23.83 -0.10
N ILE A 225 17.90 -24.25 -1.37
CA ILE A 225 16.87 -23.81 -2.31
C ILE A 225 15.87 -24.96 -2.47
N ARG A 226 14.61 -24.71 -2.12
CA ARG A 226 13.53 -25.68 -2.30
C ARG A 226 12.36 -25.00 -2.99
N TRP A 227 12.02 -25.51 -4.17
CA TRP A 227 10.91 -25.03 -4.97
C TRP A 227 9.59 -25.67 -4.52
N GLN A 228 8.56 -24.86 -4.46
CA GLN A 228 7.18 -25.26 -4.22
C GLN A 228 6.34 -24.78 -5.41
N ARG A 229 5.87 -25.73 -6.21
CA ARG A 229 4.99 -25.46 -7.36
C ARG A 229 3.54 -25.32 -6.88
N THR A 230 2.85 -24.28 -7.37
CA THR A 230 1.45 -23.95 -7.05
C THR A 230 0.65 -23.82 -8.34
#